data_AF-A0A1S3DKR0-F1
#
_entry.id   AF-A0A1S3DKR0-F1
#
_cell.length_a   1.000
_cell.length_b   1.000
_cell.length_c   1.000
_cell.angle_alpha   90.00
_cell.angle_beta   90.00
_cell.angle_gamma   90.00
#
_symmetry.space_group_name_H-M   'P 1'
#
loop_
_entity.id
_entity.type
_entity.pdbx_description
1 polymer ?
#
loop_
_entity_poly.entity_id
_entity_poly.type
_entity_poly.pdbx_seq_one_letter_code
_entity_poly.pdbx_strand_id
1 'polypeptide(L)'
;MRLRVTLNKCTTITLTLVNLLILYLLWTTQSANKSQNFPDVRVTTNVTTTAHDENELIISKNLMYKIIKKDITFIFRQYENYDNDLIASIASLRNILPNSQILILTDKFIYPVLKLNTTIKILKLMPSLENNYDQRNILSHIKTKYIMFLSDSVRFTSVQVFIKMIQQLQLKSTQIVSVVVGHSKQCLTVNINVKQWTLQFINQTSNICDYVGNDRQLILVKKKLLHSLTDAFMLPFPSAFYIQASYLKYKVKLLDISENLIKP
;
A
#
# COMPACT_ATOMS: atom_id res chain seq x y z
N MET A 1 -41.91 -9.90 54.11
CA MET A 1 -41.89 -8.98 52.96
C MET A 1 -40.75 -7.93 52.96
N ARG A 2 -40.04 -7.68 54.09
CA ARG A 2 -38.94 -6.68 54.16
C ARG A 2 -37.58 -7.10 53.57
N LEU A 3 -37.28 -8.41 53.44
CA LEU A 3 -35.98 -8.88 52.93
C LEU A 3 -35.80 -8.81 51.40
N ARG A 4 -36.88 -8.82 50.60
CA ARG A 4 -36.77 -8.73 49.12
C ARG A 4 -36.43 -7.32 48.64
N VAL A 5 -36.77 -6.29 49.42
CA VAL A 5 -36.53 -4.89 49.03
C VAL A 5 -35.07 -4.48 49.28
N THR A 6 -34.39 -5.05 50.27
CA THR A 6 -32.97 -4.76 50.54
C THR A 6 -32.04 -5.45 49.55
N LEU A 7 -32.40 -6.66 49.08
CA LEU A 7 -31.60 -7.41 48.09
C LEU A 7 -31.60 -6.70 46.73
N ASN A 8 -32.75 -6.20 46.27
CA ASN A 8 -32.86 -5.48 45.00
C ASN A 8 -32.15 -4.12 45.01
N LYS A 9 -32.06 -3.46 46.17
CA LYS A 9 -31.27 -2.22 46.29
C LYS A 9 -29.77 -2.50 46.20
N CYS A 10 -29.31 -3.60 46.78
CA CYS A 10 -27.91 -4.00 46.73
C CYS A 10 -27.47 -4.35 45.30
N THR A 11 -28.30 -5.08 44.54
CA THR A 11 -27.99 -5.41 43.14
C THR A 11 -27.91 -4.18 42.24
N THR A 12 -28.83 -3.21 42.41
CA THR A 12 -28.76 -1.95 41.65
C THR A 12 -27.52 -1.14 41.98
N ILE A 13 -27.10 -1.09 43.24
CA ILE A 13 -25.88 -0.36 43.66
C ILE A 13 -24.64 -1.05 43.06
N THR A 14 -24.56 -2.38 43.10
CA THR A 14 -23.44 -3.11 42.49
C THR A 14 -23.35 -2.89 40.98
N LEU A 15 -24.49 -2.87 40.27
CA LEU A 15 -24.52 -2.62 38.83
C LEU A 15 -24.06 -1.20 38.48
N THR A 16 -24.45 -0.19 39.27
CA THR A 16 -24.00 1.20 39.07
C THR A 16 -22.51 1.37 39.33
N LEU A 17 -21.95 0.71 40.36
CA LEU A 17 -20.51 0.73 40.64
C LEU A 17 -19.69 0.09 39.53
N VAL A 18 -20.13 -1.07 39.01
CA VAL A 18 -19.46 -1.73 37.88
C VAL A 18 -19.48 -0.84 36.63
N ASN A 19 -20.62 -0.20 36.34
CA ASN A 19 -20.73 0.69 35.18
C ASN A 19 -19.84 1.95 35.31
N LEU A 20 -19.73 2.51 36.52
CA LEU A 20 -18.81 3.63 36.81
C LEU A 20 -17.34 3.22 36.66
N LEU A 21 -16.99 1.99 37.06
CA LEU A 21 -15.64 1.46 36.94
C LEU A 21 -15.26 1.22 35.47
N ILE A 22 -16.20 0.71 34.66
CA ILE A 22 -16.03 0.58 33.20
C ILE A 22 -15.84 1.95 32.55
N LEU A 23 -16.65 2.95 32.90
CA LEU A 23 -16.50 4.33 32.41
C LEU A 23 -15.15 4.95 32.82
N TYR A 24 -14.68 4.69 34.04
CA TYR A 24 -13.36 5.14 34.49
C TYR A 24 -12.22 4.48 33.70
N LEU A 25 -12.31 3.17 33.42
CA LEU A 25 -11.32 2.47 32.59
C LEU A 25 -11.33 2.95 31.13
N LEU A 26 -12.51 3.23 30.57
CA LEU A 26 -12.63 3.83 29.24
C LEU A 26 -12.05 5.27 29.21
N TRP A 27 -12.30 6.06 30.24
CA TRP A 27 -11.77 7.43 30.31
C TRP A 27 -10.25 7.46 30.48
N THR A 28 -9.68 6.58 31.30
CA THR A 28 -8.21 6.49 31.49
C THR A 28 -7.50 6.02 30.22
N THR A 29 -8.05 5.06 29.48
CA THR A 29 -7.50 4.63 28.18
C THR A 29 -7.64 5.70 27.08
N GLN A 30 -8.65 6.57 27.17
CA GLN A 30 -8.82 7.70 26.25
C GLN A 30 -7.93 8.90 26.63
N SER A 31 -7.68 9.12 27.93
CA SER A 31 -6.79 10.17 28.44
C SER A 31 -5.31 9.86 28.16
N ALA A 32 -4.91 8.59 28.22
CA ALA A 32 -3.57 8.15 27.82
C ALA A 32 -3.25 8.36 26.33
N ASN A 33 -4.28 8.58 25.48
CA ASN A 33 -4.11 8.89 24.05
C ASN A 33 -4.12 10.40 23.73
N LYS A 34 -4.11 11.27 24.75
CA LYS A 34 -4.07 12.73 24.58
C LYS A 34 -2.76 13.33 25.09
N SER A 35 -1.63 12.85 24.56
CA SER A 35 -0.36 13.60 24.55
C SER A 35 0.62 12.99 23.54
N GLN A 36 0.45 13.37 22.28
CA GLN A 36 1.61 13.68 21.43
C GLN A 36 1.28 15.02 20.77
N ASN A 37 1.53 16.08 21.54
CA ASN A 37 1.64 17.42 20.99
C ASN A 37 2.86 17.43 20.06
N PHE A 38 2.62 17.24 18.76
CA PHE A 38 3.56 17.68 17.74
C PHE A 38 3.39 19.20 17.58
N PRO A 39 4.48 19.98 17.47
CA PRO A 39 4.37 21.42 17.36
C PRO A 39 3.62 21.78 16.07
N ASP A 40 2.62 22.63 16.24
CA ASP A 40 1.81 23.21 15.18
C ASP A 40 2.71 24.20 14.42
N VAL A 41 3.38 23.72 13.36
CA VAL A 41 4.18 24.59 12.47
C VAL A 41 3.19 25.40 11.63
N ARG A 42 2.78 26.54 12.16
CA ARG A 42 2.22 27.63 11.35
C ARG A 42 3.34 28.15 10.46
N VAL A 43 3.36 27.68 9.21
CA VAL A 43 4.18 28.26 8.15
C VAL A 43 3.62 29.65 7.84
N THR A 44 4.07 30.67 8.57
CA THR A 44 4.02 32.05 8.10
C THR A 44 5.10 32.20 7.05
N THR A 45 4.68 32.27 5.79
CA THR A 45 5.54 32.51 4.63
C THR A 45 6.06 33.94 4.66
N ASN A 46 7.20 34.16 5.31
CA ASN A 46 8.09 35.28 4.99
C ASN A 46 9.45 34.68 4.59
N VAL A 47 9.65 34.61 3.28
CA VAL A 47 10.84 34.07 2.62
C VAL A 47 12.05 34.93 2.98
N THR A 48 12.98 34.36 3.75
CA THR A 48 14.40 34.72 3.72
C THR A 48 15.20 33.43 3.87
N THR A 49 15.68 32.91 2.74
CA THR A 49 16.46 31.67 2.64
C THR A 49 17.83 31.88 3.29
N THR A 50 18.13 31.12 4.34
CA THR A 50 19.49 31.00 4.91
C THR A 50 19.94 29.54 4.90
N ALA A 51 21.26 29.32 4.83
CA ALA A 51 21.93 28.03 4.65
C ALA A 51 21.59 26.93 5.70
N HIS A 52 20.81 27.25 6.72
CA HIS A 52 20.35 26.30 7.73
C HIS A 52 19.22 25.38 7.19
N ASP A 53 18.37 25.87 6.29
CA ASP A 53 17.25 25.13 5.71
C ASP A 53 17.69 24.05 4.71
N GLU A 54 18.80 24.28 3.99
CA GLU A 54 19.30 23.34 2.99
C GLU A 54 19.81 22.04 3.64
N ASN A 55 20.50 22.16 4.77
CA ASN A 55 21.03 21.01 5.51
C ASN A 55 19.90 20.16 6.11
N GLU A 56 18.83 20.79 6.62
CA GLU A 56 17.68 20.07 7.18
C GLU A 56 16.86 19.36 6.09
N LEU A 57 16.74 19.97 4.91
CA LEU A 57 16.12 19.36 3.73
C LEU A 57 16.94 18.16 3.21
N ILE A 58 18.27 18.22 3.24
CA ILE A 58 19.14 17.10 2.83
C ILE A 58 19.03 15.94 3.81
N ILE A 59 19.03 16.22 5.13
CA ILE A 59 18.89 15.20 6.17
C ILE A 59 17.54 14.48 6.06
N SER A 60 16.44 15.22 5.86
CA SER A 60 15.11 14.64 5.70
C SER A 60 15.00 13.76 4.44
N LYS A 61 15.59 14.18 3.31
CA LYS A 61 15.67 13.37 2.08
C LYS A 61 16.43 12.07 2.28
N ASN A 62 17.58 12.11 2.96
CA ASN A 62 18.40 10.92 3.24
C ASN A 62 17.69 9.95 4.20
N LEU A 63 17.00 10.48 5.21
CA LEU A 63 16.17 9.67 6.10
C LEU A 63 15.03 9.00 5.34
N MET A 64 14.37 9.75 4.47
CA MET A 64 13.26 9.23 3.67
C MET A 64 13.70 8.17 2.66
N TYR A 65 14.87 8.36 2.06
CA TYR A 65 15.52 7.36 1.22
C TYR A 65 15.78 6.05 1.99
N LYS A 66 16.29 6.16 3.22
CA LYS A 66 16.52 5.00 4.10
C LYS A 66 15.21 4.29 4.45
N ILE A 67 14.13 5.05 4.70
CA ILE A 67 12.78 4.52 4.94
C ILE A 67 12.30 3.75 3.71
N ILE A 68 12.37 4.34 2.51
CA ILE A 68 11.93 3.72 1.26
C ILE A 68 12.63 2.38 1.05
N LYS A 69 13.96 2.36 1.22
CA LYS A 69 14.77 1.16 1.02
C LYS A 69 14.44 0.04 2.01
N LYS A 70 14.14 0.37 3.26
CA LYS A 70 13.87 -0.61 4.33
C LYS A 70 12.42 -1.09 4.35
N ASP A 71 11.49 -0.22 3.98
CA ASP A 71 10.06 -0.43 4.25
C ASP A 71 9.24 -0.79 3.00
N ILE A 72 9.85 -0.86 1.81
CA ILE A 72 9.17 -1.25 0.56
C ILE A 72 9.78 -2.51 -0.05
N THR A 73 8.93 -3.46 -0.39
CA THR A 73 9.24 -4.56 -1.31
C THR A 73 8.63 -4.26 -2.67
N PHE A 74 9.44 -4.34 -3.72
CA PHE A 74 9.01 -4.14 -5.09
C PHE A 74 8.63 -5.48 -5.71
N ILE A 75 7.49 -5.53 -6.38
CA ILE A 75 6.93 -6.76 -6.94
C ILE A 75 6.58 -6.53 -8.41
N PHE A 76 7.14 -7.36 -9.28
CA PHE A 76 6.69 -7.50 -10.65
C PHE A 76 5.69 -8.65 -10.73
N ARG A 77 4.48 -8.32 -11.13
CA ARG A 77 3.39 -9.29 -11.35
C ARG A 77 2.75 -9.17 -12.72
N GLN A 78 2.72 -7.94 -13.25
CA GLN A 78 2.22 -7.64 -14.58
C GLN A 78 3.39 -7.58 -15.56
N TYR A 79 3.56 -8.65 -16.34
CA TYR A 79 4.50 -8.75 -17.45
C TYR A 79 4.15 -10.00 -18.28
N GLU A 80 4.59 -10.03 -19.52
CA GLU A 80 4.44 -11.21 -20.38
C GLU A 80 5.61 -12.18 -20.23
N ASN A 81 5.33 -13.48 -20.23
CA ASN A 81 6.40 -14.47 -20.00
C ASN A 81 7.37 -14.58 -21.19
N TYR A 82 6.93 -14.22 -22.40
CA TYR A 82 7.67 -14.41 -23.66
C TYR A 82 8.33 -13.15 -24.21
N ASP A 83 7.77 -11.98 -23.92
CA ASP A 83 8.24 -10.68 -24.40
C ASP A 83 8.02 -9.63 -23.30
N ASN A 84 9.05 -9.44 -22.46
CA ASN A 84 8.99 -8.51 -21.36
C ASN A 84 10.25 -7.66 -21.27
N ASP A 85 10.10 -6.57 -20.55
CA ASP A 85 11.12 -5.56 -20.36
C ASP A 85 11.54 -5.46 -18.88
N LEU A 86 11.52 -6.60 -18.20
CA LEU A 86 11.83 -6.70 -16.77
C LEU A 86 13.26 -6.27 -16.46
N ILE A 87 14.24 -6.70 -17.29
CA ILE A 87 15.66 -6.44 -17.04
C ILE A 87 15.93 -4.95 -16.97
N ALA A 88 15.45 -4.18 -17.95
CA ALA A 88 15.72 -2.75 -18.00
C ALA A 88 14.85 -1.96 -17.00
N SER A 89 13.62 -2.41 -16.70
CA SER A 89 12.80 -1.85 -15.62
C SER A 89 13.50 -2.01 -14.27
N ILE A 90 13.98 -3.21 -13.96
CA ILE A 90 14.74 -3.53 -12.75
C ILE A 90 16.04 -2.73 -12.69
N ALA A 91 16.77 -2.61 -13.80
CA ALA A 91 18.00 -1.82 -13.86
C ALA A 91 17.73 -0.34 -13.50
N SER A 92 16.67 0.26 -14.05
CA SER A 92 16.30 1.64 -13.71
C SER A 92 15.97 1.83 -12.23
N LEU A 93 15.23 0.88 -11.63
CA LEU A 93 14.91 0.90 -10.21
C LEU A 93 16.18 0.74 -9.36
N ARG A 94 17.09 -0.13 -9.76
CA ARG A 94 18.36 -0.38 -9.06
C ARG A 94 19.28 0.84 -9.08
N ASN A 95 19.28 1.61 -10.18
CA ASN A 95 20.09 2.82 -10.29
C ASN A 95 19.70 3.87 -9.25
N ILE A 96 18.42 3.97 -8.91
CA ILE A 96 17.94 4.93 -7.91
C ILE A 96 17.84 4.35 -6.50
N LEU A 97 17.56 3.05 -6.35
CA LEU A 97 17.40 2.34 -5.08
C LEU A 97 18.27 1.06 -5.05
N PRO A 98 19.60 1.20 -4.93
CA PRO A 98 20.49 0.07 -4.67
C PRO A 98 20.07 -0.72 -3.43
N ASN A 99 20.01 -2.04 -3.57
CA ASN A 99 19.72 -3.04 -2.53
C ASN A 99 18.26 -3.06 -2.00
N SER A 100 17.29 -2.52 -2.75
CA SER A 100 15.88 -2.80 -2.50
C SER A 100 15.52 -4.30 -2.64
N GLN A 101 14.51 -4.77 -1.91
CA GLN A 101 13.99 -6.13 -2.12
C GLN A 101 13.11 -6.14 -3.38
N ILE A 102 13.45 -6.98 -4.36
CA ILE A 102 12.70 -7.12 -5.61
C ILE A 102 12.25 -8.59 -5.74
N LEU A 103 10.96 -8.78 -5.95
CA LEU A 103 10.33 -10.08 -6.20
C LEU A 103 9.70 -10.08 -7.60
N ILE A 104 9.88 -11.17 -8.33
CA ILE A 104 9.19 -11.43 -9.60
C ILE A 104 8.26 -12.61 -9.36
N LEU A 105 6.96 -12.39 -9.49
CA LEU A 105 5.95 -13.40 -9.22
C LEU A 105 5.45 -13.99 -10.54
N THR A 106 5.57 -15.31 -10.67
CA THR A 106 5.21 -16.00 -11.90
C THR A 106 4.37 -17.24 -11.64
N ASP A 107 3.39 -17.49 -12.52
CA ASP A 107 2.68 -18.77 -12.54
C ASP A 107 3.42 -19.79 -13.40
N LYS A 108 4.06 -19.31 -14.47
CA LYS A 108 4.70 -20.13 -15.50
C LYS A 108 6.20 -19.87 -15.56
N PHE A 109 6.91 -20.68 -16.35
CA PHE A 109 8.31 -20.39 -16.64
C PHE A 109 8.43 -19.13 -17.52
N ILE A 110 9.41 -18.27 -17.19
CA ILE A 110 9.70 -17.05 -17.97
C ILE A 110 10.72 -17.43 -19.05
N TYR A 111 10.42 -17.10 -20.31
CA TYR A 111 11.29 -17.39 -21.43
C TYR A 111 11.45 -16.17 -22.33
N PRO A 112 12.67 -15.72 -22.67
CA PRO A 112 13.95 -16.35 -22.37
C PRO A 112 14.29 -16.27 -20.88
N VAL A 113 15.18 -17.16 -20.43
CA VAL A 113 15.61 -17.20 -19.03
C VAL A 113 16.26 -15.88 -18.66
N LEU A 114 15.71 -15.22 -17.64
CA LEU A 114 16.23 -13.95 -17.16
C LEU A 114 17.58 -14.14 -16.45
N LYS A 115 18.61 -13.44 -16.93
CA LYS A 115 19.92 -13.38 -16.27
C LYS A 115 19.89 -12.34 -15.16
N LEU A 116 19.43 -12.75 -13.97
CA LEU A 116 19.28 -11.86 -12.82
C LEU A 116 20.41 -12.03 -11.80
N ASN A 117 20.72 -10.93 -11.08
CA ASN A 117 21.63 -10.96 -9.95
C ASN A 117 20.97 -11.68 -8.75
N THR A 118 21.76 -12.27 -7.86
CA THR A 118 21.34 -13.11 -6.71
C THR A 118 20.44 -12.40 -5.70
N THR A 119 20.36 -11.06 -5.76
CA THR A 119 19.52 -10.25 -4.86
C THR A 119 18.04 -10.22 -5.25
N ILE A 120 17.70 -10.64 -6.48
CA ILE A 120 16.33 -10.66 -7.00
C ILE A 120 15.79 -12.09 -6.87
N LYS A 121 14.58 -12.24 -6.33
CA LYS A 121 13.95 -13.56 -6.16
C LYS A 121 12.80 -13.73 -7.13
N ILE A 122 12.83 -14.82 -7.89
CA ILE A 122 11.67 -15.27 -8.67
C ILE A 122 10.89 -16.25 -7.78
N LEU A 123 9.60 -15.99 -7.57
CA LEU A 123 8.71 -16.84 -6.79
C LEU A 123 7.64 -17.42 -7.73
N LYS A 124 7.54 -18.75 -7.73
CA LYS A 124 6.51 -19.48 -8.49
C LYS A 124 5.24 -19.59 -7.64
N LEU A 125 4.10 -19.16 -8.18
CA LEU A 125 2.82 -19.20 -7.48
C LEU A 125 2.08 -20.54 -7.67
N MET A 126 2.31 -21.21 -8.81
CA MET A 126 1.69 -22.51 -9.06
C MET A 126 2.20 -23.58 -8.10
N PRO A 127 1.33 -24.48 -7.63
CA PRO A 127 1.74 -25.65 -6.87
C PRO A 127 2.77 -26.48 -7.65
N SER A 128 3.86 -26.83 -6.98
CA SER A 128 4.90 -27.74 -7.47
C SER A 128 5.24 -28.71 -6.36
N LEU A 129 5.62 -29.94 -6.73
CA LEU A 129 6.14 -30.94 -5.79
C LEU A 129 7.52 -30.54 -5.22
N GLU A 130 8.21 -29.61 -5.89
CA GLU A 130 9.53 -29.13 -5.47
C GLU A 130 9.46 -28.16 -4.28
N ASN A 131 8.30 -27.52 -4.05
CA ASN A 131 8.16 -26.41 -3.12
C ASN A 131 7.27 -26.76 -1.93
N ASN A 132 7.70 -26.36 -0.72
CA ASN A 132 6.91 -26.51 0.48
C ASN A 132 5.80 -25.43 0.61
N TYR A 133 4.93 -25.57 1.60
CA TYR A 133 3.82 -24.62 1.81
C TYR A 133 4.31 -23.18 2.06
N ASP A 134 5.33 -23.00 2.90
CA ASP A 134 5.85 -21.68 3.26
C ASP A 134 6.50 -20.96 2.07
N GLN A 135 7.15 -21.71 1.18
CA GLN A 135 7.73 -21.24 -0.08
C GLN A 135 6.66 -20.72 -1.05
N ARG A 136 5.41 -21.22 -0.95
CA ARG A 136 4.28 -20.73 -1.75
C ARG A 136 3.62 -19.49 -1.16
N ASN A 137 3.75 -19.27 0.15
CA ASN A 137 3.17 -18.10 0.79
C ASN A 137 3.99 -16.84 0.47
N ILE A 138 3.60 -16.10 -0.56
CA ILE A 138 4.29 -14.87 -1.00
C ILE A 138 4.40 -13.85 0.15
N LEU A 139 3.35 -13.73 0.98
CA LEU A 139 3.31 -12.76 2.07
C LEU A 139 4.29 -13.10 3.21
N SER A 140 4.75 -14.34 3.33
CA SER A 140 5.80 -14.74 4.28
C SER A 140 7.19 -14.23 3.85
N HIS A 141 7.42 -14.10 2.54
CA HIS A 141 8.68 -13.63 1.96
C HIS A 141 8.86 -12.11 2.04
N ILE A 142 7.75 -11.39 2.24
CA ILE A 142 7.73 -9.93 2.30
C ILE A 142 7.81 -9.50 3.77
N LYS A 143 8.95 -8.95 4.19
CA LYS A 143 9.13 -8.46 5.58
C LYS A 143 8.78 -6.99 5.75
N THR A 144 8.57 -6.28 4.64
CA THR A 144 8.40 -4.84 4.62
C THR A 144 6.96 -4.42 4.94
N LYS A 145 6.78 -3.18 5.39
CA LYS A 145 5.46 -2.62 5.73
C LYS A 145 4.61 -2.32 4.49
N TYR A 146 5.28 -1.87 3.43
CA TYR A 146 4.65 -1.50 2.18
C TYR A 146 5.12 -2.42 1.06
N ILE A 147 4.23 -2.56 0.08
CA ILE A 147 4.45 -3.34 -1.13
C ILE A 147 4.16 -2.42 -2.30
N MET A 148 5.08 -2.37 -3.26
CA MET A 148 4.92 -1.62 -4.48
C MET A 148 4.88 -2.59 -5.66
N PHE A 149 3.73 -2.66 -6.33
CA PHE A 149 3.61 -3.36 -7.59
C PHE A 149 4.08 -2.46 -8.73
N LEU A 150 4.87 -3.06 -9.61
CA LEU A 150 5.47 -2.44 -10.77
C LEU A 150 5.01 -3.18 -12.02
N SER A 151 4.55 -2.43 -13.03
CA SER A 151 4.48 -2.94 -14.39
C SER A 151 5.89 -3.07 -14.98
N ASP A 152 6.07 -4.00 -15.91
CA ASP A 152 7.21 -3.94 -16.81
C ASP A 152 7.13 -2.72 -17.73
N SER A 153 8.23 -2.42 -18.43
CA SER A 153 8.37 -1.20 -19.23
C SER A 153 8.02 0.07 -18.45
N VAL A 154 8.53 0.17 -17.22
CA VAL A 154 8.50 1.42 -16.46
C VAL A 154 9.92 1.75 -16.03
N ARG A 155 10.34 2.98 -16.32
CA ARG A 155 11.68 3.49 -16.06
C ARG A 155 11.65 4.62 -15.05
N PHE A 156 12.43 4.46 -14.00
CA PHE A 156 12.53 5.48 -12.97
C PHE A 156 13.73 6.39 -13.18
N THR A 157 13.50 7.69 -13.12
CA THR A 157 14.57 8.70 -13.15
C THR A 157 14.85 9.28 -11.78
N SER A 158 13.88 9.22 -10.85
CA SER A 158 13.98 9.86 -9.54
C SER A 158 13.25 9.12 -8.44
N VAL A 159 13.81 9.17 -7.22
CA VAL A 159 13.21 8.61 -5.99
C VAL A 159 11.97 9.40 -5.55
N GLN A 160 11.78 10.63 -6.07
CA GLN A 160 10.68 11.53 -5.68
C GLN A 160 9.28 10.92 -5.86
N VAL A 161 9.14 10.01 -6.83
CA VAL A 161 7.91 9.25 -7.07
C VAL A 161 7.49 8.49 -5.82
N PHE A 162 8.42 7.70 -5.28
CA PHE A 162 8.19 6.85 -4.12
C PHE A 162 7.93 7.66 -2.86
N ILE A 163 8.66 8.77 -2.72
CA ILE A 163 8.47 9.75 -1.65
C ILE A 163 7.03 10.26 -1.62
N LYS A 164 6.54 10.76 -2.76
CA LYS A 164 5.17 11.28 -2.88
C LYS A 164 4.13 10.20 -2.62
N MET A 165 4.31 8.99 -3.16
CA MET A 165 3.37 7.88 -2.93
C MET A 165 3.29 7.48 -1.45
N ILE A 166 4.42 7.42 -0.75
CA ILE A 166 4.46 7.06 0.67
C ILE A 166 3.80 8.14 1.53
N GLN A 167 4.08 9.42 1.28
CA GLN A 167 3.43 10.53 1.99
C GLN A 167 1.91 10.43 1.90
N GLN A 168 1.40 10.12 0.70
CA GLN A 168 -0.04 9.96 0.49
C GLN A 168 -0.60 8.71 1.17
N LEU A 169 0.17 7.61 1.23
CA LEU A 169 -0.23 6.38 1.89
C LEU A 169 -0.16 6.45 3.43
N GLN A 170 0.67 7.34 3.97
CA GLN A 170 0.77 7.60 5.41
C GLN A 170 -0.48 8.28 5.97
N LEU A 171 -1.28 8.95 5.13
CA LEU A 171 -2.59 9.44 5.50
C LEU A 171 -3.48 8.26 5.93
N LYS A 172 -4.15 8.39 7.09
CA LYS A 172 -4.89 7.27 7.72
C LYS A 172 -6.00 6.70 6.82
N SER A 173 -6.65 7.55 6.04
CA SER A 173 -7.73 7.18 5.12
C SER A 173 -7.26 6.42 3.87
N THR A 174 -5.98 6.50 3.52
CA THR A 174 -5.45 5.93 2.29
C THR A 174 -4.82 4.56 2.54
N GLN A 175 -5.23 3.56 1.77
CA GLN A 175 -4.68 2.20 1.85
C GLN A 175 -4.01 1.76 0.54
N ILE A 176 -4.40 2.38 -0.57
CA ILE A 176 -3.88 2.11 -1.92
C ILE A 176 -3.60 3.46 -2.58
N VAL A 177 -2.41 3.59 -3.15
CA VAL A 177 -2.00 4.73 -3.96
C VAL A 177 -1.55 4.20 -5.32
N SER A 178 -2.04 4.79 -6.40
CA SER A 178 -1.62 4.44 -7.76
C SER A 178 -1.09 5.64 -8.53
N VAL A 179 -0.16 5.38 -9.45
CA VAL A 179 0.38 6.33 -10.42
C VAL A 179 0.32 5.67 -11.78
N VAL A 180 -0.33 6.31 -12.74
CA VAL A 180 -0.35 5.84 -14.14
C VAL A 180 0.87 6.38 -14.87
N VAL A 181 1.48 5.55 -15.71
CA VAL A 181 2.60 5.93 -16.59
C VAL A 181 2.08 6.10 -18.00
N GLY A 182 2.26 7.29 -18.58
CA GLY A 182 1.75 7.67 -19.90
C GLY A 182 0.47 8.53 -19.84
N HIS A 183 -0.19 8.71 -20.99
CA HIS A 183 -1.12 9.82 -21.18
C HIS A 183 -2.60 9.51 -20.85
N SER A 184 -3.01 8.25 -20.70
CA SER A 184 -4.41 7.88 -20.47
C SER A 184 -4.67 7.53 -19.00
N LYS A 185 -5.09 8.55 -18.22
CA LYS A 185 -5.55 8.39 -16.84
C LYS A 185 -7.03 8.03 -16.84
N GLN A 186 -7.36 6.83 -16.41
CA GLN A 186 -8.74 6.37 -16.24
C GLN A 186 -8.99 6.01 -14.79
N CYS A 187 -9.83 6.79 -14.12
CA CYS A 187 -10.25 6.56 -12.74
C CYS A 187 -11.73 6.17 -12.75
N LEU A 188 -12.02 4.95 -12.32
CA LEU A 188 -13.35 4.35 -12.42
C LEU A 188 -13.91 4.01 -11.03
N THR A 189 -15.21 4.19 -10.88
CA THR A 189 -16.01 3.64 -9.79
C THR A 189 -16.52 2.27 -10.21
N VAL A 190 -16.46 1.31 -9.28
CA VAL A 190 -16.85 -0.08 -9.54
C VAL A 190 -18.05 -0.42 -8.69
N ASN A 191 -19.14 -0.85 -9.33
CA ASN A 191 -20.28 -1.43 -8.66
C ASN A 191 -20.31 -2.95 -8.89
N ILE A 192 -20.19 -3.70 -7.80
CA ILE A 192 -20.15 -5.16 -7.81
C ILE A 192 -21.41 -5.68 -7.15
N ASN A 193 -22.21 -6.44 -7.89
CA ASN A 193 -23.32 -7.21 -7.32
C ASN A 193 -23.08 -8.70 -7.54
N VAL A 194 -22.55 -9.36 -6.52
CA VAL A 194 -22.24 -10.80 -6.55
C VAL A 194 -23.49 -11.65 -6.75
N LYS A 195 -24.66 -11.23 -6.22
CA LYS A 195 -25.92 -11.99 -6.38
C LYS A 195 -26.42 -11.96 -7.82
N GLN A 196 -26.20 -10.85 -8.53
CA GLN A 196 -26.61 -10.67 -9.92
C GLN A 196 -25.49 -10.96 -10.91
N TRP A 197 -24.28 -11.28 -10.43
CA TRP A 197 -23.10 -11.48 -11.27
C TRP A 197 -22.77 -10.27 -12.15
N THR A 198 -23.03 -9.06 -11.65
CA THR A 198 -22.80 -7.82 -12.40
C THR A 198 -21.62 -7.04 -11.87
N LEU A 199 -20.84 -6.52 -12.82
CA LEU A 199 -19.70 -5.64 -12.61
C LEU A 199 -19.88 -4.43 -13.51
N GLN A 200 -20.07 -3.26 -12.93
CA GLN A 200 -20.26 -2.02 -13.68
C GLN A 200 -19.13 -1.05 -13.39
N PHE A 201 -18.56 -0.49 -14.45
CA PHE A 201 -17.52 0.53 -14.39
C PHE A 201 -18.11 1.87 -14.81
N ILE A 202 -17.89 2.89 -13.99
CA ILE A 202 -18.40 4.24 -14.24
C ILE A 202 -17.21 5.20 -14.17
N ASN A 203 -17.04 6.01 -15.22
CA ASN A 203 -15.99 7.03 -15.26
C ASN A 203 -16.20 8.04 -14.11
N GLN A 204 -15.12 8.35 -13.41
CA GLN A 204 -15.11 9.32 -12.33
C GLN A 204 -14.05 10.40 -12.58
N THR A 205 -14.41 11.65 -12.35
CA THR A 205 -13.52 12.82 -12.53
C THR A 205 -12.60 13.05 -11.33
N SER A 206 -12.91 12.48 -10.17
CA SER A 206 -12.10 12.64 -8.96
C SER A 206 -10.82 11.80 -9.01
N ASN A 207 -9.82 12.17 -8.21
CA ASN A 207 -8.58 11.37 -8.03
C ASN A 207 -8.70 10.22 -7.01
N ILE A 208 -9.91 9.88 -6.58
CA ILE A 208 -10.18 8.75 -5.68
C ILE A 208 -11.08 7.77 -6.43
N CYS A 209 -10.59 6.58 -6.74
CA CYS A 209 -11.30 5.58 -7.55
C CYS A 209 -11.47 4.27 -6.78
N ASP A 210 -12.25 3.36 -7.36
CA ASP A 210 -12.21 1.94 -7.05
C ASP A 210 -11.23 1.18 -7.97
N TYR A 211 -11.05 1.66 -9.20
CA TYR A 211 -10.29 0.99 -10.24
C TYR A 211 -9.53 1.99 -11.12
N VAL A 212 -8.34 1.59 -11.57
CA VAL A 212 -7.50 2.38 -12.49
C VAL A 212 -7.30 1.59 -13.78
N GLY A 213 -7.81 2.13 -14.90
CA GLY A 213 -7.95 1.41 -16.18
C GLY A 213 -6.73 1.35 -17.09
N ASN A 214 -5.52 1.54 -16.55
CA ASN A 214 -4.28 1.50 -17.32
C ASN A 214 -3.37 0.37 -16.83
N ASP A 215 -2.81 -0.42 -17.73
CA ASP A 215 -1.96 -1.56 -17.36
C ASP A 215 -0.55 -1.15 -16.91
N ARG A 216 -0.05 0.01 -17.39
CA ARG A 216 1.24 0.59 -17.00
C ARG A 216 1.05 1.53 -15.83
N GLN A 217 1.17 0.98 -14.63
CA GLN A 217 0.98 1.75 -13.41
C GLN A 217 1.86 1.24 -12.26
N LEU A 218 2.02 2.11 -11.27
CA LEU A 218 2.67 1.80 -10.00
C LEU A 218 1.59 1.73 -8.93
N ILE A 219 1.57 0.68 -8.14
CA ILE A 219 0.57 0.52 -7.08
C ILE A 219 1.28 0.31 -5.75
N LEU A 220 1.16 1.29 -4.85
CA LEU A 220 1.69 1.19 -3.48
C LEU A 220 0.56 0.85 -2.50
N VAL A 221 0.77 -0.21 -1.73
CA VAL A 221 -0.20 -0.70 -0.74
C VAL A 221 0.46 -1.02 0.59
N LYS A 222 -0.34 -0.99 1.66
CA LYS A 222 0.06 -1.53 2.97
C LYS A 222 -0.03 -3.06 2.92
N LYS A 223 0.98 -3.76 3.42
CA LYS A 223 1.00 -5.24 3.48
C LYS A 223 -0.26 -5.82 4.12
N LYS A 224 -0.78 -5.17 5.17
CA LYS A 224 -2.00 -5.58 5.88
C LYS A 224 -3.23 -5.72 4.96
N LEU A 225 -3.34 -4.88 3.93
CA LEU A 225 -4.44 -4.97 2.96
C LEU A 225 -4.36 -6.24 2.13
N LEU A 226 -3.16 -6.71 1.76
CA LEU A 226 -3.05 -7.94 0.97
C LEU A 226 -3.50 -9.18 1.75
N HIS A 227 -3.40 -9.17 3.08
CA HIS A 227 -3.91 -10.25 3.93
C HIS A 227 -5.44 -10.30 4.01
N SER A 228 -6.15 -9.22 3.65
CA SER A 228 -7.62 -9.22 3.63
C SER A 228 -8.20 -9.62 2.28
N LEU A 229 -7.39 -9.69 1.22
CA LEU A 229 -7.80 -10.16 -0.09
C LEU A 229 -7.76 -11.69 -0.17
N THR A 230 -8.68 -12.28 -0.92
CA THR A 230 -8.72 -13.73 -1.14
C THR A 230 -7.51 -14.19 -1.95
N ASP A 231 -7.20 -13.48 -3.04
CA ASP A 231 -5.98 -13.68 -3.82
C ASP A 231 -5.44 -12.33 -4.31
N ALA A 232 -4.52 -11.76 -3.53
CA ALA A 232 -3.90 -10.48 -3.81
C ALA A 232 -3.10 -10.41 -5.14
N PHE A 233 -2.72 -11.57 -5.70
CA PHE A 233 -1.81 -11.66 -6.85
C PHE A 233 -2.46 -12.35 -8.05
N MET A 234 -3.79 -12.48 -8.04
CA MET A 234 -4.58 -13.07 -9.12
C MET A 234 -4.39 -12.31 -10.45
N LEU A 235 -4.29 -13.06 -11.56
CA LEU A 235 -4.37 -12.51 -12.93
C LEU A 235 -5.83 -12.43 -13.41
N PRO A 236 -6.18 -11.47 -14.30
CA PRO A 236 -5.33 -10.41 -14.82
C PRO A 236 -5.04 -9.35 -13.74
N PHE A 237 -3.75 -9.05 -13.56
CA PHE A 237 -3.31 -8.01 -12.63
C PHE A 237 -3.24 -6.68 -13.40
N PRO A 238 -3.44 -5.50 -12.77
CA PRO A 238 -4.02 -5.28 -11.45
C PRO A 238 -5.56 -5.34 -11.42
N SER A 239 -6.23 -5.72 -12.52
CA SER A 239 -7.69 -5.67 -12.59
C SER A 239 -8.38 -6.51 -11.52
N ALA A 240 -7.97 -7.76 -11.35
CA ALA A 240 -8.52 -8.66 -10.32
C ALA A 240 -8.23 -8.12 -8.90
N PHE A 241 -7.08 -7.49 -8.70
CA PHE A 241 -6.73 -6.84 -7.43
C PHE A 241 -7.70 -5.70 -7.11
N TYR A 242 -7.98 -4.80 -8.05
CA TYR A 242 -8.89 -3.68 -7.84
C TYR A 242 -10.35 -4.12 -7.62
N ILE A 243 -10.80 -5.15 -8.34
CA ILE A 243 -12.14 -5.72 -8.13
C ILE A 243 -12.27 -6.26 -6.70
N GLN A 244 -11.30 -7.03 -6.22
CA GLN A 244 -11.32 -7.53 -4.84
C GLN A 244 -11.23 -6.38 -3.81
N ALA A 245 -10.37 -5.40 -4.04
CA ALA A 245 -10.21 -4.24 -3.16
C ALA A 245 -11.50 -3.40 -3.07
N SER A 246 -12.16 -3.15 -4.21
CA SER A 246 -13.40 -2.38 -4.27
C SER A 246 -14.59 -3.14 -3.66
N TYR A 247 -14.63 -4.47 -3.77
CA TYR A 247 -15.58 -5.30 -3.04
C TYR A 247 -15.47 -5.09 -1.52
N LEU A 248 -14.24 -5.03 -1.01
CA LEU A 248 -13.92 -4.71 0.39
C LEU A 248 -13.97 -3.21 0.73
N LYS A 249 -14.47 -2.36 -0.20
CA LYS A 249 -14.62 -0.91 -0.04
C LYS A 249 -13.31 -0.14 0.16
N TYR A 250 -12.17 -0.71 -0.26
CA TYR A 250 -10.93 0.05 -0.34
C TYR A 250 -10.94 0.97 -1.55
N LYS A 251 -10.55 2.23 -1.32
CA LYS A 251 -10.38 3.23 -2.38
C LYS A 251 -8.92 3.38 -2.75
N VAL A 252 -8.70 3.72 -4.02
CA VAL A 252 -7.40 3.99 -4.63
C VAL A 252 -7.25 5.50 -4.79
N LYS A 253 -6.19 6.06 -4.22
CA LYS A 253 -5.81 7.44 -4.52
C LYS A 253 -4.93 7.45 -5.77
N LEU A 254 -5.45 7.99 -6.87
CA LEU A 254 -4.68 8.22 -8.08
C LEU A 254 -3.87 9.52 -7.92
N LEU A 255 -2.55 9.45 -8.14
CA LEU A 255 -1.68 10.61 -8.09
C LEU A 255 -1.30 11.07 -9.48
N ASP A 256 -1.18 12.39 -9.60
CA ASP A 256 -0.57 13.01 -10.77
C ASP A 256 0.93 13.20 -10.51
N ILE A 257 1.75 12.61 -11.35
CA ILE A 257 3.20 12.70 -11.28
C ILE A 257 3.72 13.17 -12.63
N SER A 258 4.67 14.10 -12.60
CA SER A 258 5.35 14.59 -13.79
C SER A 258 6.06 13.46 -14.52
N GLU A 259 5.92 13.42 -15.85
CA GLU A 259 6.57 12.48 -16.76
C GLU A 259 8.11 12.53 -16.68
N ASN A 260 8.68 13.61 -16.13
CA ASN A 260 10.12 13.69 -15.90
C ASN A 260 10.63 12.72 -14.83
N LEU A 261 9.73 12.20 -13.99
CA LEU A 261 10.06 11.33 -12.85
C LEU A 261 9.92 9.83 -13.18
N ILE A 262 9.08 9.50 -14.16
CA ILE A 262 8.81 8.12 -14.60
C ILE A 262 8.56 8.15 -16.10
N LYS A 263 9.23 7.28 -16.85
CA LYS A 263 9.03 7.09 -18.28
C LYS A 263 8.50 5.68 -18.55
N PRO A 264 7.75 5.47 -19.65
CA PRO A 264 7.60 4.13 -20.21
C PRO A 264 8.97 3.54 -20.59
#